data_AF-A0AA96HLY3-F1
#
_entry.id   AF-A0AA96HLY3-F1
#
_cell.length_a   1.000
_cell.length_b   1.000
_cell.length_c   1.000
_cell.angle_alpha   90.00
_cell.angle_beta   90.00
_cell.angle_gamma   90.00
#
_symmetry.space_group_name_H-M   'P 1'
#
loop_
_entity.id
_entity.type
_entity.pdbx_description
1 polymer ?
#
loop_
_entity_poly.entity_id
_entity_poly.type
_entity_poly.pdbx_seq_one_letter_code
_entity_poly.pdbx_strand_id
1 'polypeptide(L)'
;MKNLCNTRSSLPKGLAWVAVLGSLFLSQLALAHGYVNSPGSRAYLCSTGANTNCGQVQYEPQSVEGPDGFPSAGPIDGEIASGGGAFPPLDVQSSSRWTKNNISAGSNAFTWTFTAAHVTADWRYYITKSGWDQNSPLSRASFDLNPFCVVQGNGQPPSPMTHNCNVPSRSGYHVILAVWDVADTANTFYNAIDVNFGGGSSSSSSSSSSSSSSSSSSSSSSSSSSSSSSGGGGDCPQYVSGNTYSTGDLVSNVGNNYECAVSGWCSAGGSYEPGVGWAWEYAWNGAAAGACGGSSTSSSSSSSSSSSSSSSSSSSSSSSSSSSSSGGATCSGLAVWDSASVYTGGNTVQYNGVQYTANWWNQGANPEQNSGPWQVWTNNGACN
;
A
#
# COMPACT_ATOMS: atom_id res chain seq x y z
N MET A 1 -78.38 14.71 -55.82
CA MET A 1 -78.38 15.68 -56.95
C MET A 1 -76.96 15.76 -57.51
N LYS A 2 -76.79 15.99 -58.82
CA LYS A 2 -75.56 16.42 -59.53
C LYS A 2 -74.17 15.83 -59.14
N ASN A 3 -73.54 15.18 -60.12
CA ASN A 3 -72.09 15.15 -60.43
C ASN A 3 -71.16 14.45 -59.42
N LEU A 4 -70.32 13.47 -59.81
CA LEU A 4 -69.18 13.51 -60.76
C LEU A 4 -68.01 14.40 -60.31
N CYS A 5 -66.94 13.78 -59.79
CA CYS A 5 -65.66 13.73 -60.51
C CYS A 5 -64.78 12.56 -60.01
N ASN A 6 -63.70 12.25 -60.74
CA ASN A 6 -62.79 11.12 -60.52
C ASN A 6 -61.34 11.61 -60.57
N THR A 7 -60.49 11.20 -59.62
CA THR A 7 -59.04 11.20 -59.83
C THR A 7 -58.36 10.14 -58.95
N ARG A 8 -57.48 9.34 -59.57
CA ARG A 8 -56.50 8.50 -58.87
C ARG A 8 -55.23 9.31 -58.61
N SER A 9 -54.58 9.13 -57.47
CA SER A 9 -53.18 9.55 -57.28
C SER A 9 -52.36 8.44 -56.60
N SER A 10 -51.20 8.19 -57.21
CA SER A 10 -50.15 7.23 -56.88
C SER A 10 -49.76 7.10 -55.40
N LEU A 11 -49.51 5.86 -54.96
CA LEU A 11 -48.52 5.60 -53.89
C LEU A 11 -47.10 5.84 -54.42
N PRO A 12 -46.19 6.40 -53.61
CA PRO A 12 -44.79 6.01 -53.56
C PRO A 12 -44.54 5.06 -52.38
N LYS A 13 -43.54 4.18 -52.50
CA LYS A 13 -43.16 3.22 -51.45
C LYS A 13 -42.26 3.91 -50.40
N GLY A 14 -42.84 4.35 -49.28
CA GLY A 14 -42.09 4.84 -48.13
C GLY A 14 -41.59 3.68 -47.26
N LEU A 15 -40.29 3.38 -47.29
CA LEU A 15 -39.69 2.35 -46.44
C LEU A 15 -39.55 2.88 -45.00
N ALA A 16 -40.53 2.59 -44.16
CA ALA A 16 -40.56 3.03 -42.76
C ALA A 16 -39.50 2.29 -41.93
N TRP A 17 -38.29 2.84 -41.89
CA TRP A 17 -37.26 2.45 -40.93
C TRP A 17 -37.77 2.71 -39.52
N VAL A 18 -38.12 1.65 -38.80
CA VAL A 18 -38.28 1.69 -37.34
C VAL A 18 -36.89 1.84 -36.74
N ALA A 19 -36.41 3.07 -36.66
CA ALA A 19 -35.21 3.42 -35.92
C ALA A 19 -35.48 3.16 -34.44
N VAL A 20 -35.10 1.96 -33.97
CA VAL A 20 -35.07 1.64 -32.54
C VAL A 20 -34.00 2.53 -31.93
N LEU A 21 -34.45 3.66 -31.36
CA LEU A 21 -33.67 4.49 -30.46
C LEU A 21 -33.44 3.70 -29.18
N GLY A 22 -32.50 2.77 -29.24
CA GLY A 22 -31.93 2.13 -28.08
C GLY A 22 -31.17 3.18 -27.30
N SER A 23 -31.87 3.84 -26.37
CA SER A 23 -31.27 4.69 -25.35
C SER A 23 -30.37 3.83 -24.48
N LEU A 24 -29.12 3.69 -24.93
CA LEU A 24 -28.01 3.18 -24.16
C LEU A 24 -27.80 4.13 -22.98
N PHE A 25 -28.51 3.86 -21.88
CA PHE A 25 -28.16 4.34 -20.56
C PHE A 25 -26.81 3.72 -20.18
N LEU A 26 -25.73 4.31 -20.69
CA LEU A 26 -24.46 4.27 -19.99
C LEU A 26 -24.72 5.01 -18.67
N SER A 27 -25.01 4.25 -17.62
CA SER A 27 -24.83 4.72 -16.25
C SER A 27 -23.36 5.11 -16.14
N GLN A 28 -23.09 6.41 -16.25
CA GLN A 28 -21.78 6.95 -15.93
C GLN A 28 -21.52 6.57 -14.48
N LEU A 29 -20.58 5.65 -14.25
CA LEU A 29 -20.02 5.42 -12.93
C LEU A 29 -19.31 6.71 -12.56
N ALA A 30 -20.02 7.54 -11.81
CA ALA A 30 -19.61 8.88 -11.48
C ALA A 30 -18.62 8.74 -10.30
N LEU A 31 -17.35 8.50 -10.62
CA LEU A 31 -16.31 8.19 -9.65
C LEU A 31 -15.91 9.44 -8.85
N ALA A 32 -16.36 9.51 -7.61
CA ALA A 32 -15.89 10.49 -6.64
C ALA A 32 -14.39 10.29 -6.36
N HIS A 33 -13.69 11.39 -6.07
CA HIS A 33 -12.26 11.35 -5.80
C HIS A 33 -11.81 12.58 -4.99
N GLY A 34 -11.20 12.36 -3.82
CA GLY A 34 -10.70 13.43 -2.97
C GLY A 34 -9.83 12.99 -1.80
N TYR A 35 -9.01 13.91 -1.29
CA TYR A 35 -8.06 13.68 -0.20
C TYR A 35 -7.90 14.90 0.70
N VAL A 36 -7.49 14.68 1.96
CA VAL A 36 -7.14 15.77 2.89
C VAL A 36 -5.69 16.17 2.65
N ASN A 37 -5.47 17.41 2.20
CA ASN A 37 -4.14 17.93 1.89
C ASN A 37 -3.49 18.72 3.04
N SER A 38 -4.28 19.17 4.02
CA SER A 38 -3.80 19.93 5.19
C SER A 38 -4.72 19.72 6.40
N PRO A 39 -4.23 19.22 7.55
CA PRO A 39 -2.99 18.46 7.70
C PRO A 39 -2.94 17.29 6.69
N GLY A 40 -1.76 16.98 6.16
CA GLY A 40 -1.63 16.03 5.05
C GLY A 40 -2.01 14.61 5.47
N SER A 41 -2.95 13.99 4.74
CA SER A 41 -3.32 12.59 4.97
C SER A 41 -2.17 11.64 4.67
N ARG A 42 -2.23 10.43 5.23
CA ARG A 42 -1.25 9.35 5.03
C ARG A 42 -1.00 9.09 3.54
N ALA A 43 -2.07 9.03 2.75
CA ALA A 43 -2.05 8.88 1.30
C ALA A 43 -1.46 10.11 0.58
N TYR A 44 -1.88 11.33 0.95
CA TYR A 44 -1.31 12.55 0.36
C TYR A 44 0.18 12.71 0.67
N LEU A 45 0.62 12.35 1.88
CA LEU A 45 2.03 12.32 2.27
C LEU A 45 2.82 11.24 1.50
N CYS A 46 2.18 10.15 1.03
CA CYS A 46 2.81 9.25 0.07
C CYS A 46 3.04 9.93 -1.29
N SER A 47 2.04 10.66 -1.80
CA SER A 47 2.14 11.35 -3.11
C SER A 47 3.15 12.50 -3.14
N THR A 48 3.51 13.04 -1.98
CA THR A 48 4.58 14.04 -1.83
C THR A 48 5.94 13.43 -1.47
N GLY A 49 6.04 12.10 -1.34
CA GLY A 49 7.26 11.39 -0.95
C GLY A 49 7.64 11.51 0.53
N ALA A 50 6.83 12.18 1.35
CA ALA A 50 7.02 12.30 2.79
C ALA A 50 6.70 11.01 3.57
N ASN A 51 5.91 10.12 2.96
CA ASN A 51 5.77 8.72 3.32
C ASN A 51 6.32 7.85 2.17
N THR A 52 7.05 6.79 2.50
CA THR A 52 7.61 5.84 1.52
C THR A 52 6.89 4.48 1.58
N ASN A 53 7.16 3.64 0.58
CA ASN A 53 6.67 2.26 0.48
C ASN A 53 5.13 2.14 0.53
N CYS A 54 4.42 2.99 -0.23
CA CYS A 54 2.95 3.09 -0.19
C CYS A 54 2.21 2.33 -1.31
N GLY A 55 2.90 1.73 -2.28
CA GLY A 55 2.26 1.11 -3.45
C GLY A 55 1.58 2.16 -4.35
N GLN A 56 0.49 1.77 -5.02
CA GLN A 56 -0.14 2.61 -6.07
C GLN A 56 -0.66 3.97 -5.56
N VAL A 57 -1.12 4.05 -4.30
CA VAL A 57 -1.77 5.24 -3.75
C VAL A 57 -0.89 6.50 -3.74
N GLN A 58 0.43 6.36 -3.88
CA GLN A 58 1.34 7.49 -4.06
C GLN A 58 1.13 8.24 -5.40
N TYR A 59 0.50 7.60 -6.39
CA TYR A 59 0.12 8.23 -7.65
C TYR A 59 -1.32 8.75 -7.64
N GLU A 60 -2.13 8.30 -6.68
CA GLU A 60 -3.57 8.55 -6.63
C GLU A 60 -4.14 8.70 -5.20
N PRO A 61 -3.66 9.67 -4.41
CA PRO A 61 -4.13 9.87 -3.04
C PRO A 61 -5.64 10.17 -2.94
N GLN A 62 -6.24 10.64 -4.04
CA GLN A 62 -7.67 10.89 -4.18
C GLN A 62 -8.56 9.63 -4.21
N SER A 63 -7.98 8.45 -4.45
CA SER A 63 -8.71 7.23 -4.82
C SER A 63 -8.98 6.29 -3.64
N VAL A 64 -8.72 6.68 -2.38
CA VAL A 64 -8.92 5.82 -1.18
C VAL A 64 -10.40 5.67 -0.83
N GLU A 65 -11.12 5.03 -1.74
CA GLU A 65 -12.54 4.69 -1.71
C GLU A 65 -12.75 3.34 -1.01
N GLY A 66 -13.87 3.22 -0.31
CA GLY A 66 -14.32 1.99 0.33
C GLY A 66 -15.84 1.95 0.52
N PRO A 67 -16.40 0.84 1.03
CA PRO A 67 -17.82 0.75 1.33
C PRO A 67 -18.26 1.77 2.39
N ASP A 68 -19.49 2.26 2.28
CA ASP A 68 -20.13 3.15 3.25
C ASP A 68 -20.55 2.45 4.57
N GLY A 69 -20.91 3.25 5.58
CA GLY A 69 -21.58 2.85 6.80
C GLY A 69 -20.67 2.75 8.03
N PHE A 70 -19.40 3.15 7.93
CA PHE A 70 -18.49 3.21 9.06
C PHE A 70 -19.09 4.04 10.22
N PRO A 71 -18.97 3.61 11.50
CA PRO A 71 -18.27 2.44 12.00
C PRO A 71 -19.10 1.14 12.04
N SER A 72 -20.42 1.20 11.80
CA SER A 72 -21.32 0.03 11.90
C SER A 72 -21.15 -0.96 10.75
N ALA A 73 -20.81 -0.46 9.57
CA ALA A 73 -20.33 -1.17 8.39
C ALA A 73 -19.04 -0.50 7.90
N GLY A 74 -18.81 -0.36 6.60
CA GLY A 74 -17.55 0.13 6.02
C GLY A 74 -16.39 -0.88 6.12
N PRO A 75 -15.14 -0.46 5.78
CA PRO A 75 -13.94 -1.30 5.80
C PRO A 75 -13.76 -2.12 7.06
N ILE A 76 -13.30 -3.37 6.96
CA ILE A 76 -13.10 -4.23 8.13
C ILE A 76 -11.96 -3.72 9.03
N ASP A 77 -11.94 -4.18 10.29
CA ASP A 77 -10.82 -3.86 11.19
C ASP A 77 -9.52 -4.44 10.62
N GLY A 78 -8.48 -3.61 10.54
CA GLY A 78 -7.24 -3.92 9.83
C GLY A 78 -7.15 -3.32 8.41
N GLU A 79 -8.26 -2.87 7.81
CA GLU A 79 -8.28 -2.32 6.44
C GLU A 79 -8.82 -0.86 6.35
N ILE A 80 -8.90 -0.18 7.50
CA ILE A 80 -9.53 1.14 7.62
C ILE A 80 -8.74 2.25 6.91
N ALA A 81 -7.41 2.13 6.77
CA ALA A 81 -6.58 3.15 6.13
C ALA A 81 -6.44 2.96 4.62
N SER A 82 -6.71 1.75 4.11
CA SER A 82 -6.68 1.42 2.69
C SER A 82 -8.02 1.53 1.96
N GLY A 83 -9.12 1.81 2.68
CA GLY A 83 -10.48 1.81 2.11
C GLY A 83 -11.13 0.42 2.01
N GLY A 84 -10.64 -0.57 2.76
CA GLY A 84 -11.12 -1.96 2.64
C GLY A 84 -10.29 -2.76 1.63
N GLY A 85 -8.96 -2.72 1.79
CA GLY A 85 -8.03 -3.54 1.02
C GLY A 85 -7.64 -2.99 -0.36
N ALA A 86 -8.16 -1.83 -0.79
CA ALA A 86 -7.80 -1.24 -2.08
C ALA A 86 -6.32 -0.78 -2.15
N PHE A 87 -5.80 -0.25 -1.03
CA PHE A 87 -4.39 0.18 -0.90
C PHE A 87 -3.69 -0.38 0.35
N PRO A 88 -3.46 -1.71 0.46
CA PRO A 88 -3.01 -2.37 1.69
C PRO A 88 -1.74 -1.81 2.37
N PRO A 89 -0.75 -1.24 1.65
CA PRO A 89 0.41 -0.62 2.30
C PRO A 89 0.07 0.54 3.26
N LEU A 90 -1.13 1.13 3.18
CA LEU A 90 -1.61 2.15 4.12
C LEU A 90 -2.01 1.60 5.48
N ASP A 91 -2.37 0.31 5.60
CA ASP A 91 -2.81 -0.31 6.86
C ASP A 91 -1.64 -0.75 7.75
N VAL A 92 -0.44 -0.87 7.19
CA VAL A 92 0.80 -1.12 7.94
C VAL A 92 0.93 -0.08 9.05
N GLN A 93 0.97 -0.51 10.31
CA GLN A 93 0.86 0.39 11.45
C GLN A 93 1.99 0.15 12.47
N SER A 94 2.81 1.15 12.69
CA SER A 94 3.76 1.22 13.80
C SER A 94 3.93 2.66 14.28
N SER A 95 4.41 2.84 15.50
CA SER A 95 4.73 4.15 16.06
C SER A 95 5.68 4.98 15.18
N SER A 96 6.53 4.34 14.37
CA SER A 96 7.52 4.97 13.48
C SER A 96 7.16 4.97 11.99
N ARG A 97 6.21 4.12 11.54
CA ARG A 97 5.94 3.86 10.10
C ARG A 97 5.58 5.08 9.24
N TRP A 98 4.92 6.07 9.83
CA TRP A 98 4.32 7.21 9.12
C TRP A 98 4.84 8.56 9.61
N THR A 99 5.03 9.50 8.68
CA THR A 99 5.30 10.92 8.95
C THR A 99 4.08 11.58 9.59
N LYS A 100 4.29 12.39 10.61
CA LYS A 100 3.23 12.92 11.49
C LYS A 100 3.12 14.44 11.38
N ASN A 101 1.92 14.94 11.17
CA ASN A 101 1.61 16.36 11.21
C ASN A 101 1.61 16.84 12.67
N ASN A 102 2.40 17.86 13.02
CA ASN A 102 2.35 18.42 14.37
C ASN A 102 1.03 19.18 14.58
N ILE A 103 0.31 18.88 15.66
CA ILE A 103 -1.03 19.41 15.94
C ILE A 103 -1.16 19.82 17.42
N SER A 104 -2.18 20.63 17.72
CA SER A 104 -2.60 20.98 19.08
C SER A 104 -4.09 20.68 19.27
N ALA A 105 -4.51 20.46 20.52
CA ALA A 105 -5.93 20.39 20.85
C ALA A 105 -6.63 21.74 20.57
N GLY A 106 -7.93 21.70 20.28
CA GLY A 106 -8.73 22.89 19.94
C GLY A 106 -9.07 23.00 18.45
N SER A 107 -9.47 24.20 18.01
CA SER A 107 -9.85 24.47 16.61
C SER A 107 -8.68 24.27 15.64
N ASN A 108 -8.76 23.24 14.80
CA ASN A 108 -7.85 23.00 13.68
C ASN A 108 -8.63 23.03 12.35
N ALA A 109 -7.94 23.38 11.27
CA ALA A 109 -8.48 23.35 9.91
C ALA A 109 -8.14 22.03 9.22
N PHE A 110 -9.13 21.41 8.57
CA PHE A 110 -8.98 20.22 7.75
C PHE A 110 -9.43 20.55 6.32
N THR A 111 -8.50 20.61 5.39
CA THR A 111 -8.75 20.98 3.99
C THR A 111 -8.75 19.76 3.09
N TRP A 112 -9.87 19.53 2.41
CA TRP A 112 -10.03 18.56 1.34
C TRP A 112 -9.72 19.19 -0.02
N THR A 113 -9.06 18.42 -0.89
CA THR A 113 -8.98 18.66 -2.33
C THR A 113 -9.74 17.56 -3.04
N PHE A 114 -10.73 17.93 -3.85
CA PHE A 114 -11.47 17.01 -4.71
C PHE A 114 -10.96 17.14 -6.14
N THR A 115 -10.60 16.02 -6.75
CA THR A 115 -10.31 15.93 -8.21
C THR A 115 -11.57 15.56 -8.99
N ALA A 116 -12.52 14.86 -8.34
CA ALA A 116 -13.91 14.75 -8.74
C ALA A 116 -14.78 14.98 -7.49
N ALA A 117 -15.42 16.15 -7.42
CA ALA A 117 -16.35 16.50 -6.34
C ALA A 117 -17.75 15.94 -6.62
N HIS A 118 -18.41 15.36 -5.61
CA HIS A 118 -19.70 14.67 -5.77
C HIS A 118 -20.75 15.12 -4.76
N VAL A 119 -22.03 14.82 -5.00
CA VAL A 119 -23.11 15.14 -4.07
C VAL A 119 -22.79 14.45 -2.74
N THR A 120 -22.58 15.23 -1.69
CA THR A 120 -22.07 14.72 -0.40
C THR A 120 -23.20 14.50 0.59
N ALA A 121 -23.13 13.42 1.37
CA ALA A 121 -24.00 13.18 2.51
C ALA A 121 -23.45 13.92 3.73
N ASP A 122 -22.25 13.55 4.21
CA ASP A 122 -21.50 14.32 5.22
C ASP A 122 -19.98 14.07 5.17
N TRP A 123 -19.26 14.77 6.05
CA TRP A 123 -17.89 14.47 6.44
C TRP A 123 -17.81 14.23 7.95
N ARG A 124 -17.13 13.16 8.35
CA ARG A 124 -17.03 12.74 9.77
C ARG A 124 -15.57 12.56 10.16
N TYR A 125 -15.20 13.09 11.32
CA TYR A 125 -13.83 13.05 11.83
C TYR A 125 -13.75 12.27 13.14
N TYR A 126 -13.02 11.16 13.12
CA TYR A 126 -12.77 10.30 14.27
C TYR A 126 -11.30 10.47 14.72
N ILE A 127 -11.00 10.17 15.98
CA ILE A 127 -9.62 10.22 16.50
C ILE A 127 -9.35 9.01 17.39
N THR A 128 -8.13 8.48 17.33
CA THR A 128 -7.71 7.36 18.17
C THR A 128 -7.88 7.65 19.67
N LYS A 129 -8.20 6.60 20.43
CA LYS A 129 -8.37 6.65 21.90
C LYS A 129 -7.04 7.01 22.58
N SER A 130 -7.10 7.63 23.76
CA SER A 130 -5.93 7.76 24.62
C SER A 130 -5.40 6.37 24.99
N GLY A 131 -4.11 6.10 24.77
CA GLY A 131 -3.53 4.77 24.98
C GLY A 131 -3.87 3.73 23.91
N TRP A 132 -4.27 4.14 22.69
CA TRP A 132 -4.36 3.23 21.54
C TRP A 132 -3.00 2.57 21.25
N ASP A 133 -3.02 1.30 20.82
CA ASP A 133 -1.80 0.63 20.38
C ASP A 133 -1.38 1.16 18.99
N GLN A 134 -0.21 1.79 18.97
CA GLN A 134 0.38 2.40 17.79
C GLN A 134 1.01 1.38 16.83
N ASN A 135 1.15 0.11 17.26
CA ASN A 135 1.83 -0.96 16.54
C ASN A 135 0.92 -2.14 16.15
N SER A 136 -0.38 -2.03 16.41
CA SER A 136 -1.41 -2.90 15.84
C SER A 136 -2.15 -2.19 14.69
N PRO A 137 -2.62 -2.92 13.65
CA PRO A 137 -3.44 -2.35 12.58
C PRO A 137 -4.66 -1.56 13.09
N LEU A 138 -5.09 -0.57 12.31
CA LEU A 138 -6.18 0.32 12.71
C LEU A 138 -7.52 -0.43 12.73
N SER A 139 -8.22 -0.34 13.86
CA SER A 139 -9.48 -1.02 14.14
C SER A 139 -10.50 -0.06 14.77
N ARG A 140 -11.77 -0.44 14.81
CA ARG A 140 -12.83 0.21 15.60
C ARG A 140 -12.48 0.27 17.08
N ALA A 141 -11.69 -0.69 17.59
CA ALA A 141 -11.15 -0.64 18.94
C ALA A 141 -10.11 0.49 19.14
N SER A 142 -9.34 0.84 18.10
CA SER A 142 -8.36 1.95 18.13
C SER A 142 -9.01 3.34 18.21
N PHE A 143 -10.20 3.53 17.63
CA PHE A 143 -10.87 4.85 17.49
C PHE A 143 -11.88 5.17 18.58
N ASP A 144 -12.01 6.44 18.93
CA ASP A 144 -13.24 6.96 19.52
C ASP A 144 -14.31 6.96 18.42
N LEU A 145 -15.40 6.19 18.60
CA LEU A 145 -16.41 5.96 17.58
C LEU A 145 -17.52 7.02 17.56
N ASN A 146 -17.50 7.96 18.50
CA ASN A 146 -18.25 9.20 18.37
C ASN A 146 -17.36 10.22 17.63
N PRO A 147 -17.71 10.65 16.40
CA PRO A 147 -16.89 11.61 15.67
C PRO A 147 -16.82 12.95 16.42
N PHE A 148 -15.62 13.52 16.54
CA PHE A 148 -15.40 14.79 17.24
C PHE A 148 -15.81 16.01 16.41
N CYS A 149 -16.06 15.80 15.11
CA CYS A 149 -16.56 16.79 14.17
C CYS A 149 -17.40 16.08 13.10
N VAL A 150 -18.55 16.66 12.78
CA VAL A 150 -19.41 16.25 11.67
C VAL A 150 -19.79 17.50 10.89
N VAL A 151 -19.62 17.49 9.58
CA VAL A 151 -20.02 18.57 8.67
C VAL A 151 -21.00 17.99 7.67
N GLN A 152 -22.21 18.51 7.62
CA GLN A 152 -23.24 18.01 6.70
C GLN A 152 -22.98 18.47 5.26
N GLY A 153 -23.26 17.59 4.30
CA GLY A 153 -23.24 17.92 2.88
C GLY A 153 -24.35 18.89 2.49
N ASN A 154 -24.14 19.62 1.39
CA ASN A 154 -25.10 20.57 0.83
C ASN A 154 -25.00 20.58 -0.70
N GLY A 155 -25.14 19.40 -1.31
CA GLY A 155 -24.85 19.18 -2.73
C GLY A 155 -23.38 18.83 -2.98
N GLN A 156 -22.88 19.26 -4.13
CA GLN A 156 -21.49 19.06 -4.58
C GLN A 156 -20.56 20.09 -3.92
N PRO A 157 -19.44 19.69 -3.29
CA PRO A 157 -18.56 20.61 -2.58
C PRO A 157 -17.67 21.44 -3.53
N PRO A 158 -17.24 22.65 -3.11
CA PRO A 158 -16.15 23.36 -3.77
C PRO A 158 -14.82 22.61 -3.58
N SER A 159 -13.85 22.88 -4.46
CA SER A 159 -12.48 22.36 -4.32
C SER A 159 -11.47 23.53 -4.38
N PRO A 160 -10.64 23.75 -3.34
CA PRO A 160 -10.62 23.05 -2.06
C PRO A 160 -11.81 23.42 -1.14
N MET A 161 -12.05 22.61 -0.10
CA MET A 161 -13.02 22.88 0.97
C MET A 161 -12.34 22.70 2.33
N THR A 162 -12.63 23.57 3.30
CA THR A 162 -11.99 23.54 4.63
C THR A 162 -13.02 23.44 5.75
N HIS A 163 -12.80 22.53 6.68
CA HIS A 163 -13.62 22.34 7.89
C HIS A 163 -12.83 22.76 9.13
N ASN A 164 -13.43 23.62 9.97
CA ASN A 164 -12.85 24.02 11.25
C ASN A 164 -13.43 23.13 12.36
N CYS A 165 -12.62 22.18 12.84
CA CYS A 165 -13.04 21.15 13.78
C CYS A 165 -12.31 21.28 15.12
N ASN A 166 -13.03 21.10 16.22
CA ASN A 166 -12.48 21.20 17.58
C ASN A 166 -11.85 19.86 18.00
N VAL A 167 -10.55 19.70 17.75
CA VAL A 167 -9.81 18.46 17.99
C VAL A 167 -9.68 18.18 19.50
N PRO A 168 -10.09 17.00 19.99
CA PRO A 168 -9.99 16.63 21.40
C PRO A 168 -8.56 16.65 21.94
N SER A 169 -8.42 16.86 23.25
CA SER A 169 -7.12 16.78 23.91
C SER A 169 -6.55 15.34 23.87
N ARG A 170 -5.28 15.25 23.51
CA ARG A 170 -4.47 14.05 23.28
C ARG A 170 -2.98 14.41 23.45
N SER A 171 -2.09 13.42 23.43
CA SER A 171 -0.64 13.60 23.66
C SER A 171 0.20 12.61 22.84
N GLY A 172 1.23 13.08 22.13
CA GLY A 172 2.06 12.24 21.27
C GLY A 172 1.33 11.78 19.99
N TYR A 173 1.71 10.62 19.45
CA TYR A 173 1.20 10.10 18.19
C TYR A 173 -0.25 9.61 18.29
N HIS A 174 -1.09 10.13 17.40
CA HIS A 174 -2.45 9.70 17.17
C HIS A 174 -2.75 9.65 15.66
N VAL A 175 -3.76 8.88 15.28
CA VAL A 175 -4.39 8.97 13.95
C VAL A 175 -5.75 9.65 14.09
N ILE A 176 -6.01 10.60 13.19
CA ILE A 176 -7.34 11.13 12.88
C ILE A 176 -7.82 10.43 11.61
N LEU A 177 -9.05 9.92 11.60
CA LEU A 177 -9.68 9.38 10.40
C LEU A 177 -10.71 10.39 9.91
N ALA A 178 -10.43 11.01 8.77
CA ALA A 178 -11.37 11.86 8.04
C ALA A 178 -12.12 10.99 7.02
N VAL A 179 -13.45 11.00 7.12
CA VAL A 179 -14.37 10.19 6.32
C VAL A 179 -15.24 11.13 5.50
N TRP A 180 -15.48 10.81 4.22
CA TRP A 180 -16.35 11.56 3.32
C TRP A 180 -17.36 10.60 2.68
N ASP A 181 -18.64 10.76 3.05
CA ASP A 181 -19.72 9.90 2.59
C ASP A 181 -20.38 10.54 1.35
N VAL A 182 -20.46 9.80 0.25
CA VAL A 182 -21.02 10.29 -1.03
C VAL A 182 -22.50 9.90 -1.12
N ALA A 183 -23.39 10.88 -1.35
CA ALA A 183 -24.84 10.70 -1.28
C ALA A 183 -25.47 10.08 -2.53
N ASP A 184 -24.76 10.06 -3.67
CA ASP A 184 -25.22 9.49 -4.94
C ASP A 184 -24.53 8.16 -5.31
N THR A 185 -23.72 7.60 -4.41
CA THR A 185 -23.11 6.26 -4.52
C THR A 185 -23.29 5.46 -3.21
N ALA A 186 -22.68 4.27 -3.11
CA ALA A 186 -22.61 3.48 -1.87
C ALA A 186 -21.20 3.51 -1.26
N ASN A 187 -20.42 4.54 -1.60
CA ASN A 187 -18.99 4.59 -1.42
C ASN A 187 -18.57 5.77 -0.54
N THR A 188 -17.43 5.62 0.12
CA THR A 188 -16.93 6.55 1.14
C THR A 188 -15.42 6.67 1.04
N PHE A 189 -14.86 7.87 1.24
CA PHE A 189 -13.42 8.12 1.11
C PHE A 189 -12.76 8.20 2.47
N TYR A 190 -11.77 7.33 2.69
CA TYR A 190 -11.14 7.09 3.99
C TYR A 190 -9.74 7.70 4.04
N ASN A 191 -9.63 8.90 4.62
CA ASN A 191 -8.37 9.62 4.77
C ASN A 191 -7.85 9.50 6.21
N ALA A 192 -6.99 8.51 6.47
CA ALA A 192 -6.18 8.48 7.67
C ALA A 192 -5.18 9.64 7.69
N ILE A 193 -5.02 10.32 8.82
CA ILE A 193 -4.12 11.46 9.02
C ILE A 193 -3.29 11.19 10.28
N ASP A 194 -2.00 10.96 10.09
CA ASP A 194 -1.04 10.78 11.17
C ASP A 194 -0.69 12.14 11.81
N VAL A 195 -0.90 12.26 13.11
CA VAL A 195 -0.72 13.52 13.86
C VAL A 195 0.08 13.34 15.15
N ASN A 196 0.79 14.39 15.58
CA ASN A 196 1.61 14.41 16.78
C ASN A 196 1.24 15.59 17.68
N PHE A 197 0.63 15.30 18.82
CA PHE A 197 0.24 16.29 19.82
C PHE A 197 1.43 16.67 20.70
N GLY A 198 1.78 17.96 20.72
CA GLY A 198 2.92 18.49 21.49
C GLY A 198 4.19 18.77 20.67
N GLY A 199 4.22 18.46 19.37
CA GLY A 199 5.32 18.84 18.47
C GLY A 199 5.28 20.31 17.98
N GLY A 200 4.57 21.19 18.69
CA GLY A 200 4.20 22.52 18.23
C GLY A 200 5.24 23.61 18.49
N SER A 201 6.15 23.79 17.53
CA SER A 201 6.88 25.04 17.24
C SER A 201 7.79 25.66 18.33
N SER A 202 9.10 25.62 18.06
CA SER A 202 10.02 26.67 18.49
C SER A 202 9.72 27.98 17.75
N SER A 203 8.71 28.73 18.18
CA SER A 203 8.45 30.10 17.73
C SER A 203 9.47 31.07 18.34
N SER A 204 10.74 30.93 17.95
CA SER A 204 11.84 31.74 18.47
C SER A 204 11.76 33.17 17.93
N SER A 205 11.22 34.07 18.75
CA SER A 205 11.28 35.52 18.57
C SER A 205 12.71 35.97 18.27
N SER A 206 12.88 36.90 17.34
CA SER A 206 14.19 37.42 16.95
C SER A 206 14.89 38.15 18.10
N SER A 207 15.92 37.54 18.69
CA SER A 207 16.91 38.22 19.53
C SER A 207 18.31 37.75 19.14
N SER A 208 19.04 38.63 18.46
CA SER A 208 20.37 38.36 17.92
C SER A 208 21.46 38.42 19.01
N SER A 209 22.40 37.48 18.98
CA SER A 209 23.71 37.58 19.64
C SER A 209 24.72 36.72 18.88
N SER A 210 25.92 37.24 18.62
CA SER A 210 26.82 36.71 17.58
C SER A 210 28.27 36.52 18.04
N SER A 211 28.82 35.32 17.79
CA SER A 211 30.25 34.97 17.81
C SER A 211 30.39 33.64 17.02
N SER A 212 31.12 33.50 15.91
CA SER A 212 32.59 33.38 15.77
C SER A 212 33.22 32.33 16.71
N SER A 213 33.93 31.28 16.26
CA SER A 213 34.24 30.78 14.90
C SER A 213 34.52 29.23 15.00
N SER A 214 35.18 28.43 14.13
CA SER A 214 36.29 28.59 13.17
C SER A 214 36.29 27.46 12.10
N SER A 215 37.36 27.39 11.27
CA SER A 215 37.77 26.24 10.44
C SER A 215 38.27 25.03 11.29
N SER A 216 38.63 23.83 10.79
CA SER A 216 39.16 23.46 9.46
C SER A 216 39.01 21.95 9.10
N SER A 217 38.86 21.66 7.80
CA SER A 217 39.40 20.54 6.99
C SER A 217 39.81 19.15 7.59
N SER A 218 39.31 18.11 6.89
CA SER A 218 40.03 16.96 6.25
C SER A 218 40.40 15.64 6.99
N SER A 219 40.45 14.58 6.15
CA SER A 219 41.19 13.29 6.24
C SER A 219 40.78 12.17 7.22
N SER A 220 39.90 11.29 6.72
CA SER A 220 40.13 9.84 6.44
C SER A 220 40.94 8.91 7.38
N SER A 221 40.44 7.67 7.49
CA SER A 221 41.14 6.37 7.79
C SER A 221 41.80 6.16 9.17
N SER A 222 41.90 4.94 9.72
CA SER A 222 41.18 3.66 9.57
C SER A 222 41.71 2.61 10.57
N SER A 223 40.87 1.68 11.05
CA SER A 223 41.23 0.45 11.82
C SER A 223 41.96 0.68 13.17
N SER A 224 42.08 -0.25 14.14
CA SER A 224 41.82 -1.71 14.17
C SER A 224 41.26 -2.19 15.53
N SER A 225 40.91 -3.48 15.57
CA SER A 225 40.58 -4.37 16.71
C SER A 225 41.63 -4.36 17.87
N SER A 226 41.44 -5.00 19.04
CA SER A 226 40.84 -6.34 19.25
C SER A 226 40.45 -6.68 20.71
N SER A 227 39.44 -7.56 20.83
CA SER A 227 39.26 -8.74 21.74
C SER A 227 40.05 -8.87 23.07
N SER A 228 39.51 -9.47 24.12
CA SER A 228 39.16 -10.92 24.25
C SER A 228 38.73 -11.20 25.71
N SER A 229 38.17 -12.33 26.17
CA SER A 229 37.85 -13.68 25.66
C SER A 229 36.47 -14.11 26.26
N SER A 230 35.93 -15.35 26.24
CA SER A 230 36.38 -16.67 25.77
C SER A 230 35.18 -17.61 25.57
N GLY A 231 35.37 -18.74 24.88
CA GLY A 231 34.37 -19.81 24.70
C GLY A 231 34.09 -20.10 23.22
N GLY A 232 34.09 -21.36 22.80
CA GLY A 232 33.98 -21.70 21.37
C GLY A 232 33.34 -23.06 21.10
N GLY A 233 32.71 -23.16 19.93
CA GLY A 233 32.10 -24.37 19.39
C GLY A 233 30.85 -24.07 18.55
N GLY A 234 30.92 -24.35 17.25
CA GLY A 234 29.79 -24.69 16.36
C GLY A 234 28.70 -23.64 16.03
N ASP A 235 28.14 -23.00 17.05
CA ASP A 235 26.79 -22.47 17.01
C ASP A 235 26.71 -20.95 16.82
N CYS A 236 25.62 -20.51 16.18
CA CYS A 236 25.34 -19.09 15.99
C CYS A 236 24.96 -18.42 17.32
N PRO A 237 25.29 -17.14 17.55
CA PRO A 237 24.91 -16.43 18.76
C PRO A 237 23.39 -16.44 18.92
N GLN A 238 22.92 -16.79 20.12
CA GLN A 238 21.48 -16.86 20.40
C GLN A 238 20.80 -15.50 20.17
N TYR A 239 19.63 -15.53 19.53
CA TYR A 239 18.80 -14.35 19.31
C TYR A 239 18.40 -13.68 20.63
N VAL A 240 18.46 -12.35 20.65
CA VAL A 240 18.05 -11.52 21.78
C VAL A 240 17.04 -10.49 21.29
N SER A 241 15.80 -10.59 21.77
CA SER A 241 14.72 -9.67 21.40
C SER A 241 15.06 -8.23 21.77
N GLY A 242 14.90 -7.30 20.81
CA GLY A 242 15.26 -5.89 20.96
C GLY A 242 16.76 -5.57 20.80
N ASN A 243 17.61 -6.55 20.49
CA ASN A 243 19.00 -6.28 20.08
C ASN A 243 19.07 -5.83 18.61
N THR A 244 20.04 -5.01 18.25
CA THR A 244 20.22 -4.53 16.86
C THR A 244 20.96 -5.58 16.02
N TYR A 245 20.45 -5.83 14.82
CA TYR A 245 21.00 -6.78 13.84
C TYR A 245 21.12 -6.13 12.46
N SER A 246 22.24 -6.36 11.79
CA SER A 246 22.56 -5.93 10.43
C SER A 246 22.22 -7.03 9.42
N THR A 247 21.93 -6.65 8.17
CA THR A 247 21.75 -7.64 7.09
C THR A 247 23.04 -8.46 6.91
N GLY A 248 22.93 -9.79 6.94
CA GLY A 248 24.04 -10.74 6.99
C GLY A 248 24.42 -11.22 8.41
N ASP A 249 23.86 -10.65 9.48
CA ASP A 249 24.08 -11.16 10.83
C ASP A 249 23.41 -12.53 11.02
N LEU A 250 24.17 -13.51 11.51
CA LEU A 250 23.69 -14.86 11.78
C LEU A 250 23.37 -15.04 13.27
N VAL A 251 22.20 -15.61 13.57
CA VAL A 251 21.76 -15.95 14.93
C VAL A 251 21.21 -17.37 15.01
N SER A 252 21.13 -17.93 16.21
CA SER A 252 20.30 -19.11 16.49
C SER A 252 19.02 -18.72 17.25
N ASN A 253 17.90 -19.38 16.97
CA ASN A 253 16.72 -19.35 17.84
C ASN A 253 15.91 -20.65 17.70
N VAL A 254 15.21 -21.06 18.76
CA VAL A 254 14.34 -22.25 18.81
C VAL A 254 14.90 -23.53 18.14
N GLY A 255 16.23 -23.71 18.16
CA GLY A 255 16.93 -24.87 17.59
C GLY A 255 17.31 -24.77 16.11
N ASN A 256 17.08 -23.63 15.45
CA ASN A 256 17.44 -23.36 14.05
C ASN A 256 18.38 -22.14 13.95
N ASN A 257 19.08 -22.01 12.82
CA ASN A 257 19.92 -20.85 12.50
C ASN A 257 19.22 -19.93 11.49
N TYR A 258 19.48 -18.63 11.59
CA TYR A 258 18.82 -17.58 10.80
C TYR A 258 19.82 -16.51 10.39
N GLU A 259 19.74 -16.05 9.13
CA GLU A 259 20.51 -14.93 8.60
C GLU A 259 19.60 -13.72 8.45
N CYS A 260 19.99 -12.57 8.98
CA CYS A 260 19.21 -11.36 8.87
C CYS A 260 19.14 -10.88 7.41
N ALA A 261 17.95 -10.85 6.82
CA ALA A 261 17.73 -10.32 5.48
C ALA A 261 17.51 -8.79 5.52
N VAL A 262 16.73 -8.30 6.48
CA VAL A 262 16.34 -6.88 6.58
C VAL A 262 16.64 -6.34 7.98
N SER A 263 17.79 -5.69 8.15
CA SER A 263 18.31 -5.17 9.44
C SER A 263 17.26 -4.49 10.34
N GLY A 264 16.45 -3.60 9.77
CA GLY A 264 15.40 -2.87 10.49
C GLY A 264 14.24 -3.73 11.00
N TRP A 265 14.02 -4.93 10.43
CA TRP A 265 13.03 -5.90 10.90
C TRP A 265 13.64 -6.97 11.80
N CYS A 266 14.87 -7.43 11.52
CA CYS A 266 15.64 -8.29 12.41
C CYS A 266 15.77 -7.68 13.82
N SER A 267 16.01 -6.37 13.87
CA SER A 267 16.12 -5.58 15.09
C SER A 267 14.78 -5.31 15.80
N ALA A 268 13.64 -5.59 15.18
CA ALA A 268 12.32 -5.26 15.72
C ALA A 268 11.80 -6.33 16.71
N GLY A 269 12.11 -7.60 16.47
CA GLY A 269 11.66 -8.73 17.29
C GLY A 269 10.14 -8.91 17.32
N GLY A 270 9.64 -9.63 18.32
CA GLY A 270 8.21 -9.91 18.49
C GLY A 270 7.62 -10.65 17.28
N SER A 271 6.84 -9.95 16.45
CA SER A 271 6.35 -10.49 15.17
C SER A 271 7.46 -10.90 14.20
N TYR A 272 8.66 -10.34 14.35
CA TYR A 272 9.85 -10.64 13.54
C TYR A 272 10.91 -11.46 14.29
N GLU A 273 10.54 -12.09 15.43
CA GLU A 273 11.44 -13.00 16.15
C GLU A 273 11.73 -14.25 15.30
N PRO A 274 13.00 -14.56 14.98
CA PRO A 274 13.36 -15.66 14.06
C PRO A 274 12.80 -17.00 14.55
N GLY A 275 12.03 -17.67 13.71
CA GLY A 275 11.41 -18.96 14.00
C GLY A 275 10.18 -18.95 14.91
N VAL A 276 9.73 -17.78 15.40
CA VAL A 276 8.64 -17.67 16.40
C VAL A 276 7.58 -16.64 16.01
N GLY A 277 7.99 -15.46 15.56
CA GLY A 277 7.09 -14.39 15.20
C GLY A 277 6.37 -14.67 13.87
N TRP A 278 5.08 -14.37 13.77
CA TRP A 278 4.27 -14.68 12.56
C TRP A 278 4.79 -14.04 11.25
N ALA A 279 5.66 -13.04 11.34
CA ALA A 279 6.27 -12.31 10.23
C ALA A 279 7.79 -12.57 10.12
N TRP A 280 8.34 -13.59 10.80
CA TRP A 280 9.79 -13.80 10.89
C TRP A 280 10.48 -13.98 9.53
N GLU A 281 9.82 -14.67 8.60
CA GLU A 281 10.33 -14.98 7.25
C GLU A 281 10.54 -13.72 6.39
N TYR A 282 9.89 -12.60 6.72
CA TYR A 282 10.15 -11.31 6.06
C TYR A 282 11.46 -10.67 6.54
N ALA A 283 11.87 -10.94 7.78
CA ALA A 283 13.06 -10.36 8.40
C ALA A 283 14.31 -11.24 8.25
N TRP A 284 14.15 -12.57 8.29
CA TRP A 284 15.24 -13.53 8.35
C TRP A 284 15.10 -14.63 7.30
N ASN A 285 16.22 -14.97 6.66
CA ASN A 285 16.37 -16.20 5.90
C ASN A 285 16.72 -17.36 6.85
N GLY A 286 16.29 -18.58 6.53
CA GLY A 286 16.79 -19.78 7.21
C GLY A 286 18.25 -20.05 6.82
N ALA A 287 19.15 -20.14 7.79
CA ALA A 287 20.58 -20.35 7.56
C ALA A 287 20.98 -21.83 7.75
N ALA A 288 21.99 -22.27 7.01
CA ALA A 288 22.45 -23.66 7.07
C ALA A 288 23.06 -24.03 8.44
N ALA A 289 22.92 -25.31 8.82
CA ALA A 289 23.62 -25.85 9.99
C ALA A 289 25.15 -25.73 9.78
N GLY A 290 25.82 -25.01 10.68
CA GLY A 290 27.26 -24.71 10.59
C GLY A 290 27.63 -23.37 9.93
N ALA A 291 26.68 -22.52 9.56
CA ALA A 291 26.95 -21.20 8.94
C ALA A 291 27.86 -20.27 9.79
N CYS A 292 27.91 -20.46 11.11
CA CYS A 292 28.65 -19.60 12.04
C CYS A 292 30.11 -20.01 12.31
N GLY A 293 30.70 -20.87 11.49
CA GLY A 293 32.11 -21.27 11.57
C GLY A 293 33.04 -20.51 10.63
N GLY A 294 33.91 -19.65 11.17
CA GLY A 294 35.08 -19.13 10.44
C GLY A 294 36.22 -20.17 10.33
N SER A 295 37.11 -20.13 9.34
CA SER A 295 37.32 -19.09 8.31
C SER A 295 38.07 -19.62 7.05
N SER A 296 37.79 -18.96 5.91
CA SER A 296 38.72 -18.68 4.80
C SER A 296 39.18 -19.77 3.80
N THR A 297 39.26 -19.34 2.53
CA THR A 297 39.94 -19.97 1.36
C THR A 297 39.34 -21.28 0.82
N SER A 298 39.29 -21.52 -0.49
CA SER A 298 40.10 -20.96 -1.59
C SER A 298 39.30 -20.50 -2.82
N SER A 299 39.83 -19.49 -3.51
CA SER A 299 39.42 -19.09 -4.86
C SER A 299 39.95 -20.05 -5.94
N SER A 300 39.18 -20.30 -7.00
CA SER A 300 39.68 -20.84 -8.27
C SER A 300 38.86 -20.28 -9.43
N SER A 301 39.54 -19.76 -10.45
CA SER A 301 38.94 -18.91 -11.49
C SER A 301 39.29 -19.38 -12.91
N SER A 302 38.27 -19.54 -13.75
CA SER A 302 38.34 -19.52 -15.21
C SER A 302 36.92 -19.28 -15.74
N SER A 303 36.59 -18.24 -16.52
CA SER A 303 37.12 -17.84 -17.84
C SER A 303 36.88 -18.92 -18.91
N SER A 304 36.42 -18.63 -20.13
CA SER A 304 36.41 -17.35 -20.86
C SER A 304 35.38 -17.30 -22.01
N SER A 305 35.11 -16.10 -22.57
CA SER A 305 34.82 -15.79 -24.01
C SER A 305 33.61 -16.46 -24.71
N SER A 306 32.98 -15.95 -25.79
CA SER A 306 32.93 -14.66 -26.54
C SER A 306 31.96 -14.85 -27.73
N SER A 307 31.28 -13.88 -28.34
CA SER A 307 30.93 -12.47 -28.07
C SER A 307 30.01 -11.96 -29.22
N SER A 308 29.57 -10.69 -29.19
CA SER A 308 28.97 -9.94 -30.33
C SER A 308 27.63 -10.45 -30.91
N SER A 309 26.74 -9.64 -31.51
CA SER A 309 26.64 -8.16 -31.61
C SER A 309 25.26 -7.73 -32.15
N SER A 310 24.91 -6.46 -31.91
CA SER A 310 24.15 -5.54 -32.82
C SER A 310 22.72 -5.86 -33.30
N SER A 311 21.86 -4.82 -33.23
CA SER A 311 20.71 -4.49 -34.11
C SER A 311 19.48 -5.43 -34.15
N SER A 312 18.25 -4.95 -34.32
CA SER A 312 17.70 -3.58 -34.20
C SER A 312 16.15 -3.59 -34.22
N SER A 313 15.54 -2.44 -33.91
CA SER A 313 14.30 -1.91 -34.52
C SER A 313 12.99 -2.71 -34.53
N SER A 314 11.95 -2.09 -33.95
CA SER A 314 10.51 -2.16 -34.35
C SER A 314 9.77 -3.51 -34.22
N SER A 315 8.44 -3.55 -33.96
CA SER A 315 7.47 -2.50 -33.59
C SER A 315 6.17 -3.13 -33.07
N SER A 316 5.40 -2.36 -32.28
CA SER A 316 3.93 -2.43 -32.12
C SER A 316 3.18 -3.71 -32.51
N SER A 317 2.46 -4.31 -31.55
CA SER A 317 0.99 -4.19 -31.54
C SER A 317 0.38 -4.72 -30.24
N SER A 318 -0.74 -4.12 -29.84
CA SER A 318 -1.61 -4.59 -28.77
C SER A 318 -2.71 -5.48 -29.35
N SER A 319 -3.02 -6.60 -28.71
CA SER A 319 -4.29 -7.31 -28.91
C SER A 319 -4.72 -8.03 -27.64
N SER A 320 -5.70 -7.44 -26.95
CA SER A 320 -6.48 -8.12 -25.91
C SER A 320 -7.39 -9.19 -26.54
N SER A 321 -7.44 -10.38 -25.97
CA SER A 321 -8.47 -11.38 -26.27
C SER A 321 -8.98 -12.03 -24.98
N SER A 322 -10.22 -11.70 -24.62
CA SER A 322 -10.95 -12.31 -23.49
C SER A 322 -11.76 -13.51 -23.97
N SER A 323 -11.42 -14.71 -23.53
CA SER A 323 -12.13 -15.95 -23.87
C SER A 323 -12.40 -16.79 -22.63
N SER A 324 -13.62 -16.75 -22.11
CA SER A 324 -14.08 -17.63 -21.03
C SER A 324 -14.53 -18.98 -21.60
N SER A 325 -13.71 -20.02 -21.48
CA SER A 325 -14.08 -21.38 -21.87
C SER A 325 -13.34 -22.42 -21.04
N SER A 326 -14.07 -23.26 -20.31
CA SER A 326 -13.50 -24.38 -19.55
C SER A 326 -12.90 -25.44 -20.48
N GLY A 327 -11.59 -25.65 -20.38
CA GLY A 327 -10.83 -26.71 -21.03
C GLY A 327 -9.56 -26.97 -20.24
N GLY A 328 -9.06 -28.20 -20.25
CA GLY A 328 -7.86 -28.57 -19.48
C GLY A 328 -6.65 -27.72 -19.89
N ALA A 329 -6.11 -26.97 -18.94
CA ALA A 329 -4.95 -26.13 -19.19
C ALA A 329 -3.67 -26.97 -19.12
N THR A 330 -3.12 -27.34 -20.28
CA THR A 330 -1.73 -27.79 -20.33
C THR A 330 -0.82 -26.63 -19.90
N CYS A 331 0.27 -26.90 -19.17
CA CYS A 331 1.27 -25.90 -18.80
C CYS A 331 2.07 -25.33 -20.00
N SER A 332 1.69 -25.67 -21.23
CA SER A 332 2.43 -25.39 -22.45
C SER A 332 2.36 -23.91 -22.84
N GLY A 333 3.41 -23.16 -22.49
CA GLY A 333 3.54 -21.72 -22.76
C GLY A 333 3.57 -20.84 -21.50
N LEU A 334 3.33 -21.40 -20.32
CA LEU A 334 3.52 -20.68 -19.05
C LEU A 334 5.01 -20.62 -18.68
N ALA A 335 5.47 -19.46 -18.22
CA ALA A 335 6.78 -19.35 -17.60
C ALA A 335 6.81 -20.12 -16.28
N VAL A 336 7.93 -20.81 -16.00
CA VAL A 336 8.16 -21.40 -14.67
C VAL A 336 8.36 -20.27 -13.67
N TRP A 337 7.78 -20.39 -12.47
CA TRP A 337 8.01 -19.43 -11.40
C TRP A 337 9.49 -19.39 -10.99
N ASP A 338 10.01 -18.17 -10.84
CA ASP A 338 11.37 -17.87 -10.44
C ASP A 338 11.35 -16.86 -9.28
N SER A 339 12.12 -17.13 -8.22
CA SER A 339 12.14 -16.29 -7.02
C SER A 339 12.73 -14.90 -7.23
N ALA A 340 13.61 -14.73 -8.22
CA ALA A 340 14.20 -13.43 -8.54
C ALA A 340 13.28 -12.56 -9.42
N SER A 341 12.29 -13.15 -10.08
CA SER A 341 11.38 -12.48 -10.99
C SER A 341 10.26 -11.73 -10.26
N VAL A 342 9.91 -10.56 -10.78
CA VAL A 342 8.79 -9.72 -10.30
C VAL A 342 7.54 -10.07 -11.08
N TYR A 343 6.45 -10.34 -10.36
CA TYR A 343 5.14 -10.65 -10.92
C TYR A 343 4.12 -9.62 -10.47
N THR A 344 3.31 -9.11 -11.39
CA THR A 344 2.20 -8.18 -11.14
C THR A 344 0.84 -8.86 -11.33
N GLY A 345 -0.23 -8.20 -10.84
CA GLY A 345 -1.59 -8.73 -10.92
C GLY A 345 -1.97 -9.21 -12.32
N GLY A 346 -2.43 -10.46 -12.42
CA GLY A 346 -2.76 -11.13 -13.69
C GLY A 346 -1.61 -11.87 -14.38
N ASN A 347 -0.37 -11.82 -13.87
CA ASN A 347 0.73 -12.64 -14.42
C ASN A 347 0.52 -14.12 -14.08
N THR A 348 0.54 -15.00 -15.09
CA THR A 348 0.39 -16.45 -14.94
C THR A 348 1.72 -17.19 -15.03
N VAL A 349 1.99 -18.07 -14.08
CA VAL A 349 3.18 -18.94 -14.01
C VAL A 349 2.80 -20.40 -13.80
N GLN A 350 3.75 -21.30 -13.99
CA GLN A 350 3.67 -22.69 -13.53
C GLN A 350 4.68 -22.97 -12.41
N TYR A 351 4.30 -23.76 -11.42
CA TYR A 351 5.20 -24.27 -10.38
C TYR A 351 4.74 -25.67 -9.94
N ASN A 352 5.66 -26.63 -9.83
CA ASN A 352 5.37 -28.04 -9.50
C ASN A 352 4.21 -28.69 -10.30
N GLY A 353 4.02 -28.29 -11.57
CA GLY A 353 2.95 -28.81 -12.44
C GLY A 353 1.57 -28.21 -12.19
N VAL A 354 1.48 -27.13 -11.40
CA VAL A 354 0.25 -26.38 -11.10
C VAL A 354 0.37 -24.97 -11.69
N GLN A 355 -0.73 -24.46 -12.26
CA GLN A 355 -0.82 -23.08 -12.74
C GLN A 355 -1.20 -22.13 -11.60
N TYR A 356 -0.55 -20.96 -11.57
CA TYR A 356 -0.87 -19.89 -10.62
C TYR A 356 -0.97 -18.53 -11.31
N THR A 357 -1.89 -17.68 -10.86
CA THR A 357 -2.01 -16.28 -11.25
C THR A 357 -1.60 -15.39 -10.07
N ALA A 358 -0.68 -14.45 -10.29
CA ALA A 358 -0.35 -13.43 -9.29
C ALA A 358 -1.56 -12.51 -9.08
N ASN A 359 -1.99 -12.32 -7.84
CA ASN A 359 -3.12 -11.46 -7.50
C ASN A 359 -2.70 -9.98 -7.44
N TRP A 360 -1.48 -9.71 -6.98
CA TRP A 360 -0.86 -8.38 -6.97
C TRP A 360 0.68 -8.49 -7.08
N TRP A 361 1.37 -7.35 -6.96
CA TRP A 361 2.84 -7.29 -7.01
C TRP A 361 3.47 -8.24 -5.98
N ASN A 362 4.35 -9.13 -6.43
CA ASN A 362 5.18 -9.96 -5.58
C ASN A 362 6.51 -10.35 -6.26
N GLN A 363 7.48 -10.75 -5.44
CA GLN A 363 8.79 -11.27 -5.80
C GLN A 363 9.20 -12.24 -4.68
N GLY A 364 9.91 -13.33 -5.00
CA GLY A 364 10.38 -14.31 -4.00
C GLY A 364 9.32 -15.21 -3.34
N ALA A 365 8.04 -14.82 -3.32
CA ALA A 365 6.96 -15.59 -2.69
C ALA A 365 6.56 -16.84 -3.50
N ASN A 366 6.80 -18.03 -2.95
CA ASN A 366 6.52 -19.33 -3.58
C ASN A 366 5.01 -19.54 -3.82
N PRO A 367 4.55 -19.88 -5.06
CA PRO A 367 3.12 -20.02 -5.36
C PRO A 367 2.39 -21.14 -4.64
N GLU A 368 3.06 -22.26 -4.36
CA GLU A 368 2.44 -23.41 -3.68
C GLU A 368 2.20 -23.11 -2.20
N GLN A 369 3.12 -22.40 -1.55
CA GLN A 369 3.02 -22.01 -0.14
C GLN A 369 2.15 -20.76 0.06
N ASN A 370 2.15 -19.84 -0.91
CA ASN A 370 1.48 -18.55 -0.83
C ASN A 370 0.31 -18.48 -1.82
N SER A 371 -0.57 -19.48 -1.83
CA SER A 371 -1.84 -19.43 -2.55
C SER A 371 -3.06 -19.76 -1.68
N GLY A 372 -4.16 -19.05 -1.95
CA GLY A 372 -5.36 -19.06 -1.11
C GLY A 372 -6.17 -17.77 -1.20
N PRO A 373 -7.31 -17.65 -0.50
CA PRO A 373 -8.28 -16.56 -0.70
C PRO A 373 -7.75 -15.12 -0.52
N TRP A 374 -6.67 -14.94 0.24
CA TRP A 374 -6.07 -13.64 0.57
C TRP A 374 -4.55 -13.64 0.36
N GLN A 375 -4.05 -14.50 -0.52
CA GLN A 375 -2.62 -14.71 -0.75
C GLN A 375 -2.14 -14.07 -2.06
N VAL A 376 -0.83 -13.88 -2.19
CA VAL A 376 -0.20 -13.30 -3.41
C VAL A 376 -0.49 -14.08 -4.69
N TRP A 377 -0.79 -15.38 -4.61
CA TRP A 377 -1.14 -16.22 -5.75
C TRP A 377 -2.55 -16.83 -5.65
N THR A 378 -3.26 -16.86 -6.76
CA THR A 378 -4.41 -17.74 -6.97
C THR A 378 -3.93 -19.04 -7.60
N ASN A 379 -4.23 -20.18 -6.99
CA ASN A 379 -4.02 -21.50 -7.58
C ASN A 379 -5.13 -21.78 -8.61
N ASN A 380 -4.77 -22.03 -9.88
CA ASN A 380 -5.71 -22.28 -10.96
C ASN A 380 -5.94 -23.77 -11.25
N GLY A 381 -5.28 -24.66 -10.50
CA GLY A 381 -5.34 -26.11 -10.66
C GLY A 381 -4.11 -26.71 -11.34
N ALA A 382 -4.04 -28.05 -11.28
CA ALA A 382 -2.98 -28.82 -11.91
C ALA A 382 -3.06 -28.72 -13.45
N CYS A 383 -1.90 -28.65 -14.09
CA CYS A 383 -1.78 -28.75 -15.53
C CYS A 383 -2.05 -30.19 -15.98
N ASN A 384 -2.91 -30.34 -16.99
CA ASN A 384 -3.32 -31.62 -17.59
C ASN A 384 -3.14 -31.58 -19.11
#